data_AF-A0AB36TFL3-F1
#
_entry.id   AF-A0AB36TFL3-F1
#
_cell.length_a   1.000
_cell.length_b   1.000
_cell.length_c   1.000
_cell.angle_alpha   90.00
_cell.angle_beta   90.00
_cell.angle_gamma   90.00
#
_symmetry.space_group_name_H-M   'P 1'
#
loop_
_entity.id
_entity.type
_entity.pdbx_description
1 polymer ?
#
loop_
_entity_poly.entity_id
_entity_poly.type
_entity_poly.pdbx_seq_one_letter_code
_entity_poly.pdbx_strand_id
1 'polypeptide(L)'
;MMSSSRLISCNRDWTGITVLDKKGKPIFLDYHQISEIRFGYHTITKLFSKKTSEKIEIRLKDSTKPILVLKPMDWDRFDQYKQEITRFAKENRIRLVEYE
;
A
#
# COMPACT_ATOMS: atom_id res chain seq x y z
N MET A 1 6.77 -15.40 -19.25
CA MET A 1 6.43 -15.23 -17.82
C MET A 1 6.78 -13.80 -17.44
N MET A 2 5.81 -12.90 -17.27
CA MET A 2 6.11 -11.59 -16.68
C MET A 2 6.54 -11.85 -15.24
N SER A 3 7.80 -11.58 -14.92
CA SER A 3 8.23 -11.38 -13.54
C SER A 3 7.27 -10.35 -12.95
N SER A 4 6.31 -10.76 -12.11
CA SER A 4 5.37 -9.81 -11.52
C SER A 4 6.21 -8.87 -10.68
N SER A 5 6.38 -7.63 -11.15
CA SER A 5 7.12 -6.63 -10.39
C SER A 5 6.32 -6.34 -9.12
N ARG A 6 6.98 -6.37 -7.97
CA ARG A 6 6.33 -6.14 -6.67
C ARG A 6 5.65 -4.77 -6.69
N LEU A 7 4.40 -4.70 -6.22
CA LEU A 7 3.65 -3.45 -6.15
C LEU A 7 4.17 -2.54 -5.05
N ILE A 8 4.67 -3.13 -3.96
CA ILE A 8 5.28 -2.44 -2.82
C ILE A 8 6.61 -3.12 -2.50
N SER A 9 7.66 -2.32 -2.31
CA SER A 9 8.95 -2.78 -1.78
C SER A 9 9.46 -1.80 -0.75
N CYS A 10 9.96 -2.28 0.39
CA CYS A 10 10.69 -1.46 1.35
C CYS A 10 12.18 -1.46 1.00
N ASN A 11 12.88 -0.34 1.22
CA ASN A 11 14.34 -0.32 1.15
C ASN A 11 14.96 -1.09 2.34
N ARG A 12 16.26 -1.40 2.24
CA ARG A 12 16.95 -2.30 3.17
C ARG A 12 17.02 -1.76 4.60
N ASP A 13 17.13 -0.45 4.73
CA ASP A 13 17.19 0.33 5.97
C ASP A 13 15.80 0.70 6.51
N TRP A 14 14.73 0.29 5.82
CA TRP A 14 13.34 0.55 6.22
C TRP A 14 13.01 2.04 6.33
N THR A 15 13.72 2.95 5.67
CA THR A 15 13.44 4.40 5.70
C THR A 15 12.58 4.86 4.53
N GLY A 16 12.34 4.01 3.54
CA GLY A 16 11.51 4.34 2.39
C GLY A 16 10.83 3.14 1.77
N ILE A 17 9.76 3.43 1.04
CA ILE A 17 9.02 2.45 0.26
C ILE A 17 8.96 2.87 -1.20
N THR A 18 9.01 1.90 -2.11
CA THR A 18 8.73 2.09 -3.53
C THR A 18 7.38 1.46 -3.83
N VAL A 19 6.48 2.24 -4.44
CA VAL A 19 5.16 1.77 -4.90
C VAL A 19 5.06 1.93 -6.40
N LEU A 20 4.54 0.93 -7.11
CA LEU A 20 4.26 1.06 -8.54
C LEU A 20 2.96 1.83 -8.76
N ASP A 21 2.99 2.84 -9.62
CA ASP A 21 1.80 3.55 -10.05
C ASP A 21 0.95 2.71 -11.03
N LYS A 22 -0.20 3.24 -11.46
CA LYS A 22 -1.11 2.56 -12.39
C LYS A 22 -0.50 2.27 -13.77
N LYS A 23 0.60 2.94 -14.13
CA LYS A 23 1.36 2.73 -15.37
C LYS A 23 2.57 1.82 -15.15
N GLY A 24 2.74 1.27 -13.94
CA GLY A 24 3.90 0.45 -13.55
C GLY A 24 5.16 1.25 -13.28
N LYS A 25 5.09 2.59 -13.20
CA LYS A 25 6.24 3.43 -12.88
C LYS A 25 6.50 3.40 -11.36
N PRO A 26 7.74 3.18 -10.92
CA PRO A 26 8.08 3.23 -9.50
C PRO A 26 8.02 4.67 -8.97
N ILE A 27 7.38 4.82 -7.82
CA ILE A 27 7.37 6.05 -7.01
C ILE A 27 8.03 5.71 -5.69
N PHE A 28 9.16 6.36 -5.41
CA PHE A 28 9.82 6.29 -4.12
C PHE A 28 9.19 7.28 -3.14
N LEU A 29 8.99 6.84 -1.90
CA LEU A 29 8.45 7.61 -0.79
C LEU A 29 9.34 7.42 0.42
N ASP A 30 9.90 8.51 0.92
CA ASP A 30 10.58 8.55 2.21
C ASP A 30 9.55 8.50 3.34
N TYR A 31 9.89 7.88 4.47
CA TYR A 31 9.02 7.77 5.63
C TYR A 31 8.51 9.13 6.13
N HIS A 32 9.30 10.20 6.00
CA HIS A 32 8.89 11.54 6.37
C HIS A 32 7.74 12.07 5.52
N GLN A 33 7.53 11.55 4.31
CA GLN A 33 6.46 11.97 3.41
C GLN A 33 5.12 11.29 3.75
N ILE A 34 5.15 10.22 4.54
CA ILE A 34 3.98 9.41 4.88
C ILE A 34 3.40 9.90 6.22
N SER A 35 2.12 10.24 6.22
CA SER A 35 1.41 10.67 7.43
C SER A 35 0.80 9.49 8.17
N GLU A 36 0.29 8.50 7.44
CA GLU A 36 -0.46 7.38 7.99
C GLU A 36 -0.52 6.23 6.98
N ILE A 37 -0.58 5.01 7.49
CA ILE A 37 -0.89 3.82 6.71
C ILE A 37 -2.15 3.17 7.27
N ARG A 38 -3.06 2.76 6.39
CA ARG A 38 -4.30 2.07 6.79
C ARG A 38 -4.46 0.73 6.10
N PHE A 39 -4.79 -0.29 6.88
CA PHE A 39 -5.34 -1.54 6.38
C PHE A 39 -6.85 -1.52 6.54
N GLY A 40 -7.57 -2.04 5.55
CA GLY A 40 -9.02 -2.12 5.62
C GLY A 40 -9.62 -2.67 4.34
N TYR A 41 -10.87 -2.31 4.06
CA TYR A 41 -11.60 -2.79 2.89
C TYR A 41 -11.89 -1.69 1.88
N HIS A 42 -11.92 -2.06 0.60
CA HIS A 42 -12.34 -1.21 -0.50
C HIS A 42 -13.46 -1.91 -1.26
N THR A 43 -14.60 -1.24 -1.39
CA THR A 43 -15.76 -1.75 -2.12
C THR A 43 -15.90 -1.02 -3.45
N ILE A 44 -15.77 -1.76 -4.54
CA ILE A 44 -16.07 -1.26 -5.88
C ILE A 44 -17.48 -1.73 -6.23
N THR A 45 -18.36 -0.77 -6.50
CA THR A 45 -19.70 -1.06 -7.03
C THR A 45 -19.65 -0.90 -8.56
N LYS A 46 -19.94 -1.96 -9.29
CA LYS A 46 -20.28 -1.93 -10.72
C LYS A 46 -21.76 -2.23 -10.87
N LEU A 47 -22.40 -1.89 -12.00
CA LEU A 47 -23.83 -2.14 -12.20
C LEU A 47 -24.19 -3.57 -11.72
N PHE A 48 -25.09 -3.65 -10.73
CA PHE A 48 -25.60 -4.86 -10.07
C PHE A 48 -24.61 -5.74 -9.31
N SER A 49 -23.34 -5.35 -9.16
CA SER A 49 -22.35 -6.12 -8.41
C SER A 49 -21.53 -5.25 -7.46
N LYS A 50 -21.36 -5.71 -6.23
CA LYS A 50 -20.44 -5.13 -5.25
C LYS A 50 -19.30 -6.10 -5.03
N LYS A 51 -18.06 -5.63 -5.19
CA LYS A 51 -16.87 -6.41 -4.87
C LYS A 51 -16.09 -5.69 -3.78
N THR A 52 -16.01 -6.32 -2.62
CA THR A 52 -15.20 -5.88 -1.49
C THR A 52 -13.86 -6.62 -1.52
N SER A 53 -12.76 -5.89 -1.33
CA SER A 53 -11.44 -6.49 -1.18
C SER A 53 -10.60 -5.74 -0.16
N GLU A 54 -9.66 -6.42 0.48
CA GLU A 54 -8.69 -5.77 1.35
C GLU A 54 -7.86 -4.72 0.57
N LYS A 55 -7.42 -3.68 1.29
CA LYS A 55 -6.56 -2.60 0.79
C LYS A 55 -5.46 -2.26 1.77
N ILE A 56 -4.34 -1.80 1.21
CA ILE A 56 -3.32 -1.01 1.89
C ILE A 56 -3.45 0.42 1.35
N GLU A 57 -3.63 1.38 2.25
CA GLU A 57 -3.75 2.81 1.94
C GLU A 57 -2.56 3.55 2.54
N ILE A 58 -1.73 4.16 1.69
CA ILE A 58 -0.58 4.99 2.10
C ILE A 58 -0.98 6.45 1.92
N ARG A 59 -1.11 7.18 3.03
CA ARG A 59 -1.43 8.61 3.03
C ARG A 59 -0.15 9.44 3.11
N LEU A 60 -0.05 10.43 2.24
CA LEU A 60 1.08 11.36 2.22
C LEU A 60 0.69 12.64 2.97
N LYS A 61 1.67 13.33 3.55
CA LYS A 61 1.45 14.61 4.26
C LYS A 61 0.91 15.69 3.33
N ASP A 62 1.47 15.79 2.13
CA ASP A 62 1.18 16.88 1.18
C ASP A 62 0.22 16.47 0.04
N SER A 63 -0.51 15.35 0.20
CA SER A 63 -1.48 14.87 -0.80
C SER A 63 -2.81 14.51 -0.16
N THR A 64 -3.88 15.02 -0.75
CA THR A 64 -5.26 14.63 -0.40
C THR A 64 -5.64 13.26 -0.93
N LYS A 65 -4.90 12.74 -1.93
CA LYS A 65 -5.17 11.43 -2.53
C LYS A 65 -4.17 10.40 -1.98
N PRO A 66 -4.65 9.33 -1.31
CA PRO A 66 -3.78 8.25 -0.89
C PRO A 66 -3.35 7.38 -2.08
N ILE A 67 -2.26 6.65 -1.89
CA ILE A 67 -1.87 5.55 -2.77
C ILE A 67 -2.58 4.29 -2.27
N LEU A 68 -3.29 3.62 -3.16
CA LEU A 68 -4.08 2.43 -2.85
C LEU A 68 -3.48 1.20 -3.54
N VAL A 69 -3.21 0.17 -2.76
CA VAL A 69 -2.90 -1.18 -3.25
C VAL A 69 -3.99 -2.11 -2.77
N LEU A 70 -4.71 -2.71 -3.71
CA LEU A 70 -5.82 -3.62 -3.42
C LEU A 70 -5.34 -5.07 -3.52
N LYS A 71 -5.85 -5.96 -2.66
CA LYS A 71 -5.52 -7.39 -2.69
C LYS A 71 -5.63 -8.02 -4.08
N PRO A 72 -6.64 -7.69 -4.91
CA PRO A 72 -6.74 -8.28 -6.24
C PRO A 72 -5.68 -7.84 -7.25
N MET A 73 -4.86 -6.83 -6.92
CA MET A 73 -3.77 -6.38 -7.79
C MET A 73 -2.55 -7.30 -7.72
N ASP A 74 -2.34 -7.99 -6.59
CA ASP A 74 -1.25 -8.95 -6.38
C ASP A 74 -1.59 -9.84 -5.18
N TRP A 75 -2.42 -10.86 -5.44
CA TRP A 75 -2.96 -11.75 -4.39
C TRP A 75 -1.86 -12.46 -3.62
N ASP A 76 -0.86 -12.98 -4.33
CA ASP A 76 0.17 -13.86 -3.78
C ASP A 76 1.08 -13.15 -2.78
N ARG A 77 1.29 -11.85 -2.95
CA ARG A 77 2.20 -11.05 -2.12
C ARG A 77 1.49 -10.08 -1.19
N PHE A 78 0.16 -9.97 -1.25
CA PHE A 78 -0.57 -8.96 -0.49
C PHE A 78 -0.35 -9.08 1.03
N ASP A 79 -0.37 -10.29 1.56
CA ASP A 79 -0.13 -10.51 3.00
C ASP A 79 1.33 -10.23 3.37
N GLN A 80 2.28 -10.54 2.48
CA GLN A 80 3.67 -10.15 2.64
C GLN A 80 3.83 -8.63 2.67
N TYR A 81 3.13 -7.90 1.80
CA TYR A 81 3.13 -6.43 1.82
C TYR A 81 2.63 -5.87 3.15
N LYS A 82 1.54 -6.42 3.70
CA LYS A 82 1.05 -6.01 5.03
C LYS A 82 2.13 -6.21 6.10
N GLN A 83 2.79 -7.36 6.14
CA GLN A 83 3.86 -7.63 7.11
C GLN A 83 5.04 -6.65 6.99
N GLU A 84 5.53 -6.43 5.77
CA GLU A 84 6.65 -5.50 5.50
C GLU A 84 6.27 -4.06 5.84
N ILE A 85 5.06 -3.64 5.45
CA ILE A 85 4.57 -2.28 5.73
C ILE A 85 4.30 -2.06 7.21
N THR A 86 3.80 -3.06 7.94
CA THR A 86 3.66 -2.98 9.40
C THR A 86 5.02 -2.78 10.06
N ARG A 87 6.06 -3.50 9.62
CA ARG A 87 7.42 -3.30 10.12
C ARG A 87 7.91 -1.89 9.81
N PHE A 88 7.85 -1.47 8.54
CA PHE A 88 8.22 -0.13 8.10
C PHE A 88 7.53 0.97 8.94
N ALA A 89 6.22 0.86 9.17
CA ALA A 89 5.48 1.82 9.96
C ALA A 89 5.98 1.89 11.41
N LYS A 90 6.25 0.74 12.03
CA LYS A 90 6.77 0.65 13.41
C LYS A 90 8.16 1.27 13.55
N GLU A 91 9.09 0.93 12.66
CA GLU A 91 10.47 1.44 12.69
C GLU A 91 10.51 2.97 12.59
N ASN A 92 9.58 3.55 11.81
CA ASN A 92 9.54 5.00 11.55
C ASN A 92 8.50 5.77 12.36
N ARG A 93 7.81 5.11 13.31
CA ARG A 93 6.73 5.69 14.13
C ARG A 93 5.61 6.33 13.28
N ILE A 94 5.34 5.74 12.11
CA ILE A 94 4.19 6.13 11.28
C ILE A 94 2.93 5.55 11.90
N ARG A 95 1.87 6.35 11.96
CA ARG A 95 0.56 5.89 12.44
C ARG A 95 0.06 4.75 11.54
N LEU A 96 -0.20 3.60 12.14
CA LEU A 96 -0.82 2.45 11.49
C LEU A 96 -2.25 2.29 12.03
N VAL A 97 -3.24 2.26 11.13
CA VAL A 97 -4.65 2.01 11.45
C VAL A 97 -5.07 0.69 10.82
N GLU A 98 -5.60 -0.22 11.63
CA GLU A 98 -6.03 -1.54 11.18
C GLU A 98 -7.54 -1.68 11.35
N TYR A 99 -8.26 -1.99 10.26
CA TYR A 99 -9.66 -2.42 10.23
C TYR A 99 -10.61 -1.59 11.11
N GLU A 100 -10.92 -0.38 10.63
CA GLU A 100 -12.14 0.35 11.03
C GLU A 100 -13.41 -0.28 10.41
#